data_AF-A0A970R3Z0-F1
#
_entry.id   AF-A0A970R3Z0-F1
#
_cell.length_a   1.000
_cell.length_b   1.000
_cell.length_c   1.000
_cell.angle_alpha   90.00
_cell.angle_beta   90.00
_cell.angle_gamma   90.00
#
_symmetry.space_group_name_H-M   'P 1'
#
loop_
_entity.id
_entity.type
_entity.pdbx_description
1 polymer ?
#
loop_
_entity_poly.entity_id
_entity_poly.type
_entity_poly.pdbx_seq_one_letter_code
_entity_poly.pdbx_strand_id
1 'polypeptide(L)' 'LLTTDNYKDAVLKAVNLGEDTDTTAAVTGGLAGLLYGLDNIPSNWINQIAKHDDIE' A
#
# COMPACT_ATOMS: atom_id res chain seq x y z
N LEU A 1 -5.06 -8.92 -0.71
CA LEU A 1 -4.81 -9.73 0.51
C LEU A 1 -5.05 -11.21 0.24
N LEU A 2 -6.29 -11.67 0.02
CA LEU A 2 -6.58 -13.09 -0.24
C LEU A 2 -6.12 -13.59 -1.63
N THR A 3 -5.61 -12.70 -2.48
CA THR A 3 -5.27 -12.99 -3.89
C THR A 3 -3.92 -12.42 -4.32
N THR A 4 -3.07 -12.07 -3.34
CA THR A 4 -1.75 -11.43 -3.49
C THR A 4 -0.86 -11.86 -2.32
N ASP A 5 0.44 -11.98 -2.52
CA ASP A 5 1.35 -12.52 -1.49
C ASP A 5 2.37 -11.50 -0.96
N ASN A 6 2.29 -10.24 -1.39
CA ASN A 6 3.13 -9.15 -0.89
C ASN A 6 2.41 -7.79 -0.98
N TYR A 7 2.95 -6.79 -0.28
CA TYR A 7 2.38 -5.44 -0.19
C TYR A 7 2.26 -4.77 -1.56
N LYS A 8 3.34 -4.81 -2.34
CA LYS A 8 3.42 -4.15 -3.65
C LYS A 8 2.31 -4.65 -4.58
N ASP A 9 2.15 -5.96 -4.70
CA ASP A 9 1.15 -6.56 -5.57
C ASP A 9 -0.27 -6.29 -5.06
N ALA A 10 -0.49 -6.31 -3.74
CA ALA A 10 -1.79 -5.97 -3.16
C ALA A 10 -2.24 -4.55 -3.54
N VAL A 11 -1.36 -3.56 -3.35
CA VAL A 11 -1.66 -2.16 -3.65
C VAL A 11 -1.74 -1.90 -5.15
N LEU A 12 -0.80 -2.42 -5.95
CA LEU A 12 -0.87 -2.26 -7.40
C LEU A 12 -2.13 -2.89 -7.99
N LYS A 13 -2.52 -4.07 -7.49
CA LYS A 13 -3.77 -4.70 -7.94
C LYS A 13 -4.98 -3.83 -7.59
N ALA A 14 -5.04 -3.29 -6.37
CA ALA A 14 -6.12 -2.39 -5.95
C ALA A 14 -6.21 -1.13 -6.81
N VAL A 15 -5.09 -0.45 -7.09
CA VAL A 15 -5.06 0.74 -7.96
C VAL A 15 -5.49 0.39 -9.38
N ASN A 16 -5.03 -0.73 -9.93
CA ASN A 16 -5.34 -1.12 -11.31
C ASN A 16 -6.78 -1.64 -11.51
N LEU A 17 -7.58 -1.80 -10.45
CA LEU A 17 -9.02 -2.10 -10.60
C LEU A 17 -9.80 -0.91 -11.16
N GLY A 18 -9.28 0.32 -11.04
CA GLY A 18 -9.92 1.52 -11.56
C GLY A 18 -10.99 2.10 -10.63
N GLU A 19 -11.81 3.00 -11.19
CA GLU A 19 -12.87 3.75 -10.49
C GLU A 19 -12.34 4.55 -9.29
N ASP A 20 -12.67 4.14 -8.08
CA ASP A 20 -12.27 4.77 -6.81
C ASP A 20 -10.94 4.21 -6.31
N THR A 21 -9.89 4.46 -7.11
CA THR A 21 -8.59 3.83 -6.94
C THR A 21 -7.87 4.27 -5.67
N ASP A 22 -8.00 5.53 -5.27
CA ASP A 22 -7.34 6.09 -4.09
C ASP A 22 -7.95 5.54 -2.80
N THR A 23 -9.29 5.51 -2.69
CA THR A 23 -9.96 4.92 -1.52
C THR A 23 -9.67 3.42 -1.42
N THR A 24 -9.79 2.69 -2.53
CA THR A 24 -9.56 1.24 -2.56
C THR A 24 -8.11 0.89 -2.23
N ALA A 25 -7.16 1.65 -2.79
CA ALA A 25 -5.73 1.46 -2.51
C ALA A 25 -5.36 1.87 -1.08
N ALA A 26 -5.96 2.93 -0.52
CA ALA A 26 -5.71 3.35 0.87
C ALA A 26 -6.16 2.28 1.87
N VAL A 27 -7.37 1.74 1.72
CA VAL A 27 -7.88 0.65 2.57
C VAL A 27 -7.05 -0.62 2.38
N THR A 28 -6.74 -0.98 1.12
CA THR A 28 -5.89 -2.16 0.84
C THR A 28 -4.49 -1.99 1.42
N GLY A 29 -3.89 -0.81 1.29
CA GLY A 29 -2.56 -0.48 1.79
C GLY A 29 -2.48 -0.54 3.31
N GLY A 30 -3.46 0.02 4.03
CA GLY A 30 -3.51 -0.09 5.49
C GLY A 30 -3.55 -1.54 5.97
N LEU A 31 -4.43 -2.37 5.39
CA LEU A 31 -4.53 -3.78 5.75
C LEU A 31 -3.31 -4.59 5.31
N ALA A 32 -2.77 -4.33 4.12
CA ALA A 32 -1.57 -4.98 3.61
C ALA A 32 -0.33 -4.62 4.45
N GLY A 33 -0.23 -3.39 4.94
CA GLY A 33 0.83 -2.94 5.84
C GLY A 33 0.82 -3.70 7.16
N LEU A 34 -0.36 -3.95 7.73
CA LEU A 34 -0.50 -4.79 8.92
C LEU A 34 -0.14 -6.26 8.67
N LEU A 35 -0.50 -6.80 7.50
CA LEU A 35 -0.31 -8.21 7.17
C LEU A 35 1.13 -8.55 6.78
N TYR A 36 1.75 -7.72 5.92
CA TYR A 36 3.08 -7.99 5.37
C TYR A 36 4.18 -7.22 6.12
N GLY A 37 3.84 -6.24 6.97
CA GLY A 37 4.80 -5.43 7.72
C GLY A 37 5.39 -4.27 6.90
N LEU A 38 5.84 -3.24 7.60
CA LEU A 38 6.40 -2.01 7.01
C LEU A 38 7.67 -2.28 6.18
N ASP A 39 8.54 -3.19 6.65
CA ASP A 39 9.79 -3.54 5.95
C ASP A 39 9.56 -4.14 4.54
N ASN A 40 8.35 -4.62 4.25
CA ASN A 40 7.97 -5.19 2.95
C ASN A 40 7.34 -4.16 2.00
N ILE A 41 7.22 -2.90 2.42
CA ILE A 41 6.78 -1.80 1.55
C ILE A 41 7.98 -1.32 0.73
N PRO A 42 7.86 -1.12 -0.59
CA PRO A 42 8.95 -0.58 -1.40
C PRO A 42 9.45 0.75 -0.84
N SER A 43 10.72 0.82 -0.46
CA SER A 43 11.31 2.02 0.17
C SER A 43 11.22 3.26 -0.72
N ASN A 44 11.28 3.09 -2.03
CA ASN A 44 11.09 4.18 -2.99
C ASN A 44 9.66 4.76 -2.99
N TRP A 45 8.66 4.04 -2.48
CA TRP A 45 7.31 4.57 -2.28
C TRP A 45 7.22 5.35 -0.97
N ILE A 46 7.78 4.81 0.11
CA ILE A 46 7.84 5.47 1.43
C ILE A 46 8.55 6.83 1.29
N ASN A 47 9.68 6.87 0.60
CA ASN A 47 10.48 8.09 0.37
C ASN A 47 9.76 9.17 -0.46
N GLN A 48 8.59 8.87 -1.05
CA GLN A 48 7.77 9.84 -1.79
C GLN A 48 6.56 10.32 -1.00
N ILE A 49 6.31 9.78 0.20
CA ILE A 49 5.18 10.20 1.04
C ILE A 49 5.42 11.62 1.51
N ALA A 50 4.47 12.50 1.19
CA ALA A 50 4.46 13.84 1.73
C ALA A 50 4.30 13.78 3.24
N LYS A 51 5.13 14.56 3.97
CA LYS A 51 5.12 14.59 5.44
C LYS A 51 5.38 13.21 6.08
N HIS A 52 6.24 12.40 5.46
CA HIS A 52 6.68 11.12 6.02
C HIS A 52 7.09 11.25 7.51
N ASP A 53 7.87 12.27 7.84
CA ASP A 53 8.36 12.52 9.20
C ASP A 53 7.24 12.82 10.23
N ASP A 54 6.03 13.19 9.80
CA ASP A 54 4.89 13.47 10.70
C ASP A 54 4.15 12.18 11.13
N ILE A 55 4.38 11.05 10.45
CA ILE A 55 3.59 9.81 10.59
C ILE A 55 4.42 8.58 10.96
N GLU A 56 5.70 8.77 11.28
CA GLU A 56 6.61 7.72 11.75
C GLU A 56 6.41 7.37 13.24
#